data_AF-A0A1Z4LZ89-F1
#
_entry.id   AF-A0A1Z4LZ89-F1
#
_cell.length_a   1.000
_cell.length_b   1.000
_cell.length_c   1.000
_cell.angle_alpha   90.00
_cell.angle_beta   90.00
_cell.angle_gamma   90.00
#
_symmetry.space_group_name_H-M   'P 1'
#
loop_
_entity.id
_entity.type
_entity.pdbx_description
1 polymer ?
#
loop_
_entity_poly.entity_id
_entity_poly.type
_entity_poly.pdbx_seq_one_letter_code
_entity_poly.pdbx_strand_id
1 'polypeptide(L)'
;MTFNSDEEPNKNPAWNPFLPTARDIERTDELASKNPFIAGFLTFFLLPLGMLYLNRGINGLKILGYTFLVAFIVGAANYNKSDKELEAMSESVGVIGSIAAIVESTRAVTLARKRQSEANF
;
A
#
# COMPACT_ATOMS: atom_id res chain seq x y z
N MET A 1 -2.60 30.05 -37.48
CA MET A 1 -1.57 29.06 -37.88
C MET A 1 -2.27 27.71 -37.95
N THR A 2 -2.36 27.16 -39.14
CA THR A 2 -2.87 25.80 -39.41
C THR A 2 -1.73 24.82 -39.15
N PHE A 3 -1.92 23.91 -38.20
CA PHE A 3 -1.00 22.78 -37.97
C PHE A 3 -1.31 21.70 -39.01
N ASN A 4 -0.36 21.46 -39.92
CA ASN A 4 -0.40 20.31 -40.83
C ASN A 4 -0.18 19.02 -40.02
N SER A 5 -1.02 18.01 -40.27
CA SER A 5 -1.13 16.78 -39.50
C SER A 5 -0.48 15.58 -40.21
N ASP A 6 0.79 15.71 -40.62
CA ASP A 6 1.48 14.66 -41.37
C ASP A 6 2.69 14.07 -40.61
N GLU A 7 2.52 13.80 -39.31
CA GLU A 7 3.46 12.97 -38.57
C GLU A 7 2.82 11.60 -38.29
N GLU A 8 3.24 10.58 -39.03
CA GLU A 8 2.95 9.19 -38.70
C GLU A 8 3.34 8.93 -37.23
N PRO A 9 2.47 8.33 -36.40
CA PRO A 9 2.80 8.12 -35.00
C PRO A 9 3.97 7.14 -34.91
N ASN A 10 5.12 7.67 -34.47
CA ASN A 10 6.30 6.90 -34.13
C ASN A 10 5.89 5.73 -33.23
N LYS A 11 5.99 4.50 -33.75
CA LYS A 11 5.44 3.27 -33.15
C LYS A 11 6.10 2.84 -31.83
N ASN A 12 7.01 3.64 -31.28
CA ASN A 12 7.49 3.49 -29.91
C ASN A 12 7.71 4.88 -29.29
N PRO A 13 6.74 5.42 -28.52
CA PRO A 13 7.01 6.61 -27.73
C PRO A 13 8.21 6.31 -26.82
N ALA A 14 9.22 7.19 -26.84
CA ALA A 14 10.36 7.08 -25.94
C ALA A 14 9.84 6.93 -24.51
N TRP A 15 10.37 5.93 -23.77
CA TRP A 15 9.92 5.66 -22.41
C TRP A 15 10.03 6.95 -21.58
N ASN A 16 8.91 7.38 -21.02
CA ASN A 16 8.82 8.58 -20.20
C ASN A 16 8.45 8.20 -18.76
N PRO A 17 9.35 8.39 -17.78
CA PRO A 17 9.08 8.05 -16.38
C PRO A 17 7.99 8.92 -15.73
N PHE A 18 7.65 10.06 -16.34
CA PHE A 18 6.67 11.00 -15.82
C PHE A 18 5.24 10.70 -16.30
N LEU A 19 5.08 9.86 -17.33
CA LEU A 19 3.78 9.41 -17.79
C LEU A 19 3.43 8.09 -17.11
N PRO A 20 2.27 8.00 -16.43
CA PRO A 20 1.84 6.75 -15.82
C PRO A 20 1.66 5.69 -16.91
N THR A 21 2.13 4.47 -16.63
CA THR A 21 1.97 3.36 -17.57
C THR A 21 0.52 2.88 -17.57
N ALA A 22 0.09 2.17 -18.62
CA ALA A 22 -1.24 1.54 -18.67
C ALA A 22 -1.54 0.70 -17.41
N ARG A 23 -0.52 0.01 -16.88
CA ARG A 23 -0.62 -0.78 -15.66
C ARG A 23 -0.84 0.08 -14.40
N ASP A 24 -0.23 1.27 -14.35
CA ASP A 24 -0.38 2.18 -13.21
C ASP A 24 -1.77 2.81 -13.19
N ILE A 25 -2.32 3.09 -14.37
CA ILE A 25 -3.69 3.58 -14.55
C ILE A 25 -4.68 2.50 -14.10
N GLU A 26 -4.58 1.29 -14.64
CA GLU A 26 -5.46 0.17 -14.30
C GLU A 26 -5.46 -0.12 -12.78
N ARG A 27 -4.28 -0.12 -12.15
CA ARG A 27 -4.18 -0.28 -10.69
C ARG A 27 -4.81 0.86 -9.92
N THR A 28 -4.64 2.09 -10.39
CA THR A 28 -5.23 3.27 -9.76
C THR A 28 -6.74 3.23 -9.85
N ASP A 29 -7.30 2.84 -10.99
CA ASP A 29 -8.75 2.68 -11.16
C ASP A 29 -9.31 1.53 -10.33
N GLU A 30 -8.63 0.38 -10.29
CA GLU A 30 -9.02 -0.76 -9.45
C GLU A 30 -9.08 -0.33 -7.97
N LEU A 31 -8.03 0.35 -7.48
CA LEU A 31 -7.97 0.82 -6.10
C LEU A 31 -8.98 1.93 -5.81
N ALA A 32 -9.20 2.86 -6.76
CA ALA A 32 -10.13 3.97 -6.58
C ALA A 32 -11.58 3.50 -6.51
N SER A 33 -11.91 2.37 -7.15
CA SER A 33 -13.23 1.72 -7.08
C SER A 33 -13.54 1.12 -5.69
N LYS A 34 -12.53 0.93 -4.83
CA LYS A 34 -12.71 0.32 -3.50
C LYS A 34 -13.16 1.35 -2.46
N ASN A 35 -13.74 0.87 -1.36
CA ASN A 35 -14.13 1.71 -0.24
C ASN A 35 -13.00 1.75 0.82
N PRO A 36 -12.48 2.94 1.21
CA PRO A 36 -11.44 3.06 2.22
C PRO A 36 -11.83 2.47 3.58
N PHE A 37 -13.09 2.60 3.99
CA PHE A 37 -13.59 2.05 5.25
C PHE A 37 -13.61 0.52 5.23
N ILE A 38 -14.04 -0.08 4.11
CA ILE A 38 -14.02 -1.55 3.95
C ILE A 38 -12.57 -2.05 3.95
N ALA A 39 -11.66 -1.36 3.26
CA ALA A 39 -10.25 -1.70 3.26
C ALA A 39 -9.65 -1.68 4.67
N GLY A 40 -9.90 -0.61 5.44
CA GLY A 40 -9.45 -0.52 6.84
C GLY A 40 -10.07 -1.58 7.74
N PHE A 41 -11.39 -1.80 7.63
CA PHE A 41 -12.13 -2.78 8.42
C PHE A 41 -11.64 -4.22 8.15
N LEU A 42 -11.54 -4.61 6.88
CA LEU A 42 -11.03 -5.92 6.50
C LEU A 42 -9.61 -6.12 6.99
N THR A 43 -8.73 -5.12 6.85
CA THR A 43 -7.34 -5.24 7.32
C THR A 43 -7.24 -5.33 8.85
N PHE A 44 -8.12 -4.65 9.60
CA PHE A 44 -8.13 -4.71 11.07
C PHE A 44 -8.54 -6.09 11.58
N PHE A 45 -9.64 -6.66 11.06
CA PHE A 45 -10.15 -7.95 11.54
C PHE A 45 -9.42 -9.14 10.94
N LEU A 46 -9.03 -9.06 9.66
CA LEU A 46 -8.35 -10.15 8.96
C LEU A 46 -7.44 -9.59 7.87
N LEU A 47 -6.21 -9.29 8.24
CA LEU A 47 -5.19 -8.74 7.34
C LEU A 47 -5.09 -9.48 5.98
N PRO A 48 -5.17 -10.83 5.90
CA PRO A 48 -5.25 -11.54 4.62
C PRO A 48 -6.45 -11.14 3.73
N LEU A 49 -7.63 -10.87 4.29
CA LEU A 49 -8.78 -10.40 3.51
C LEU A 49 -8.57 -8.99 2.98
N GLY A 50 -7.98 -8.10 3.79
CA GLY A 50 -7.62 -6.76 3.33
C GLY A 50 -6.64 -6.80 2.16
N MET A 51 -5.64 -7.70 2.23
CA MET A 51 -4.68 -7.93 1.15
C MET A 51 -5.34 -8.40 -0.15
N LEU A 52 -6.26 -9.37 -0.06
CA LEU A 52 -6.99 -9.90 -1.21
C LEU A 52 -7.94 -8.85 -1.81
N TYR A 53 -8.67 -8.13 -0.95
CA TYR A 53 -9.60 -7.09 -1.36
C TYR A 53 -8.93 -5.96 -2.15
N LEU A 54 -7.70 -5.58 -1.76
CA LEU A 54 -6.92 -4.53 -2.40
C LEU A 54 -6.01 -5.03 -3.53
N ASN A 55 -5.94 -6.35 -3.79
CA ASN A 55 -4.98 -6.95 -4.72
C ASN A 55 -3.52 -6.50 -4.44
N ARG A 56 -3.20 -6.24 -3.17
CA ARG A 56 -1.93 -5.65 -2.69
C ARG A 56 -1.25 -6.50 -1.63
N GLY A 57 -1.28 -7.82 -1.81
CA GLY A 57 -0.66 -8.79 -0.90
C GLY A 57 0.83 -8.52 -0.63
N ILE A 58 1.60 -8.11 -1.65
CA ILE A 58 3.03 -7.81 -1.47
C ILE A 58 3.24 -6.65 -0.48
N ASN A 59 2.39 -5.62 -0.51
CA ASN A 59 2.53 -4.48 0.40
C ASN A 59 2.21 -4.86 1.85
N GLY A 60 1.12 -5.61 2.07
CA GLY A 60 0.81 -6.09 3.42
C GLY A 60 1.90 -7.03 3.94
N LEU A 61 2.51 -7.85 3.07
CA LEU A 61 3.56 -8.79 3.46
C LEU A 61 4.84 -8.06 3.86
N LYS A 62 5.14 -6.93 3.21
CA LYS A 62 6.24 -6.04 3.63
C LYS A 62 6.01 -5.50 5.04
N ILE A 63 4.79 -5.07 5.36
CA ILE A 63 4.46 -4.57 6.70
C ILE A 63 4.64 -5.69 7.73
N LEU A 64 4.11 -6.88 7.47
CA LEU A 64 4.34 -8.05 8.34
C LEU A 64 5.84 -8.35 8.52
N GLY A 65 6.61 -8.30 7.43
CA GLY A 65 8.06 -8.49 7.48
C GLY A 65 8.77 -7.44 8.34
N TYR A 66 8.40 -6.16 8.23
CA TYR A 66 8.94 -5.09 9.07
C TYR A 66 8.52 -5.26 10.54
N THR A 67 7.26 -5.61 10.81
CA THR A 67 6.80 -5.88 12.18
C THR A 67 7.56 -7.05 12.80
N PHE A 68 7.75 -8.14 12.05
CA PHE A 68 8.56 -9.27 12.51
C PHE A 68 10.01 -8.88 12.78
N LEU A 69 10.64 -8.13 11.86
CA LEU A 69 12.01 -7.68 12.04
C LEU A 69 12.17 -6.80 13.28
N VAL A 70 11.24 -5.87 13.51
CA VAL A 70 11.24 -5.01 14.70
C VAL A 70 11.04 -5.85 15.96
N ALA A 71 10.07 -6.78 15.98
CA ALA A 71 9.85 -7.68 17.11
C ALA A 71 11.10 -8.52 17.42
N PHE A 72 11.77 -9.05 16.38
CA PHE A 72 13.00 -9.81 16.52
C PHE A 72 14.13 -8.96 17.12
N ILE A 73 14.35 -7.74 16.61
CA ILE A 73 15.36 -6.81 17.15
C ILE A 73 15.05 -6.46 18.61
N VAL A 74 13.79 -6.17 18.94
CA VAL A 74 13.35 -5.85 20.30
C VAL A 74 13.61 -7.02 21.24
N GLY A 75 13.24 -8.24 20.85
CA GLY A 75 13.47 -9.45 21.64
C GLY A 75 14.96 -9.75 21.82
N ALA A 76 15.76 -9.64 20.76
CA ALA A 76 17.20 -9.85 20.84
C ALA A 76 17.92 -8.80 21.69
N ALA A 77 17.51 -7.52 21.60
CA ALA A 77 18.10 -6.43 22.37
C ALA A 77 17.74 -6.47 23.86
N ASN A 78 16.61 -7.09 24.22
CA ASN A 78 16.08 -7.12 25.58
C ASN A 78 15.98 -8.54 26.14
N TYR A 79 16.81 -9.47 25.66
CA TYR A 79 16.75 -10.89 26.04
C TYR A 79 16.92 -11.16 27.56
N ASN A 80 17.47 -10.21 28.29
CA ASN A 80 17.72 -10.28 29.73
C ASN A 80 16.59 -9.66 30.59
N LYS A 81 15.56 -9.10 29.95
CA LYS A 81 14.37 -8.56 30.64
C LYS A 81 13.46 -9.68 31.11
N SER A 82 12.54 -9.33 32.00
CA SER A 82 11.54 -10.29 32.46
C SER A 82 10.59 -10.67 31.31
N ASP A 83 10.09 -11.90 31.32
CA ASP A 83 9.16 -12.40 30.30
C ASP A 83 7.94 -11.48 30.13
N LYS A 84 7.44 -10.92 31.24
CA LYS A 84 6.30 -10.00 31.25
C LYS A 84 6.60 -8.66 30.54
N GLU A 85 7.82 -8.14 30.68
CA GLU A 85 8.22 -6.92 29.96
C GLU A 85 8.40 -7.21 28.46
N LEU A 86 9.00 -8.36 28.12
CA LEU A 86 9.16 -8.80 26.73
C LEU A 86 7.81 -9.03 26.03
N GLU A 87 6.85 -9.63 26.72
CA GLU A 87 5.48 -9.82 26.24
C GLU A 87 4.80 -8.48 25.96
N ALA A 88 4.82 -7.54 26.92
CA ALA A 88 4.24 -6.21 26.73
C ALA A 88 4.89 -5.42 25.57
N MET A 89 6.21 -5.56 25.39
CA MET A 89 6.91 -4.96 24.24
C MET A 89 6.50 -5.62 22.92
N SER A 90 6.38 -6.94 22.89
CA SER A 90 5.92 -7.71 21.73
C SER A 90 4.49 -7.32 21.32
N GLU A 91 3.57 -7.25 22.29
CA GLU A 91 2.19 -6.79 22.07
C GLU A 91 2.15 -5.38 21.50
N SER A 92 2.96 -4.47 22.03
CA SER A 92 3.07 -3.09 21.54
C SER A 92 3.53 -3.04 20.08
N VAL A 93 4.55 -3.84 19.71
CA VAL A 93 5.02 -3.97 18.33
C VAL A 93 3.91 -4.54 17.43
N GLY A 94 3.16 -5.54 17.91
CA GLY A 94 2.02 -6.11 17.19
C GLY A 94 0.90 -5.11 16.92
N VAL A 95 0.54 -4.29 17.91
CA VAL A 95 -0.45 -3.22 17.77
C VAL A 95 0.01 -2.17 16.77
N ILE A 96 1.27 -1.72 16.86
CA ILE A 96 1.84 -0.75 15.91
C ILE A 96 1.85 -1.31 14.49
N GLY A 97 2.24 -2.58 14.32
CA GLY A 97 2.20 -3.26 13.02
C GLY A 97 0.80 -3.33 12.42
N SER A 98 -0.20 -3.61 13.26
CA SER A 98 -1.61 -3.65 12.86
C SER A 98 -2.11 -2.27 12.41
N ILE A 99 -1.81 -1.22 13.18
CA ILE A 99 -2.13 0.17 12.82
C ILE A 99 -1.47 0.53 11.48
N ALA A 100 -0.19 0.21 11.29
CA ALA A 100 0.52 0.48 10.05
C ALA A 100 -0.15 -0.19 8.84
N ALA A 101 -0.60 -1.44 8.99
CA ALA A 101 -1.30 -2.16 7.92
C ALA A 101 -2.64 -1.51 7.55
N ILE A 102 -3.42 -1.09 8.54
CA ILE A 102 -4.72 -0.43 8.34
C ILE A 102 -4.53 0.93 7.67
N VAL A 103 -3.56 1.71 8.14
CA VAL A 103 -3.24 3.02 7.57
C VAL A 103 -2.80 2.87 6.13
N GLU A 104 -1.91 1.94 5.80
CA GLU A 104 -1.48 1.70 4.42
C GLU A 104 -2.64 1.27 3.53
N SER A 105 -3.50 0.37 4.02
CA SER A 105 -4.67 -0.12 3.28
C SER A 105 -5.67 1.00 2.97
N THR A 106 -5.94 1.85 3.97
CA THR A 106 -6.88 2.97 3.82
C THR A 106 -6.28 4.06 2.92
N ARG A 107 -5.00 4.39 3.15
CA ARG A 107 -4.27 5.40 2.38
C ARG A 107 -4.13 5.01 0.91
N ALA A 108 -3.92 3.74 0.61
CA ALA A 108 -3.87 3.21 -0.74
C ALA A 108 -5.12 3.59 -1.55
N VAL A 109 -6.30 3.35 -0.98
CA VAL A 109 -7.58 3.65 -1.62
C VAL A 109 -7.80 5.15 -1.71
N THR A 110 -7.57 5.90 -0.63
CA THR A 110 -7.76 7.36 -0.61
C THR A 110 -6.87 8.09 -1.61
N LEU A 111 -5.60 7.69 -1.74
CA LEU A 111 -4.68 8.26 -2.72
C LEU A 111 -5.08 7.90 -4.16
N ALA A 112 -5.53 6.67 -4.40
CA ALA A 112 -6.00 6.27 -5.72
C ALA A 112 -7.21 7.10 -6.16
N ARG A 113 -8.19 7.28 -5.27
CA ARG A 113 -9.36 8.14 -5.53
C ARG A 113 -8.97 9.60 -5.80
N LYS A 114 -8.00 10.13 -5.05
CA LYS A 114 -7.49 11.49 -5.27
C LYS A 114 -6.87 11.63 -6.67
N ARG A 115 -6.02 10.69 -7.08
CA ARG A 115 -5.39 10.70 -8.42
C ARG A 115 -6.42 10.58 -9.54
N GLN A 116 -7.42 9.72 -9.37
CA GLN A 116 -8.50 9.59 -10.33
C GLN A 116 -9.33 10.88 -10.44
N SER A 117 -9.57 11.56 -9.31
CA SER A 117 -10.23 12.87 -9.33
C SER A 117 -9.39 13.91 -10.09
N GLU A 118 -8.07 13.95 -9.90
CA GLU A 118 -7.18 14.91 -10.56
C GLU A 118 -7.01 14.63 -12.05
N ALA A 119 -7.12 13.37 -12.49
CA ALA A 119 -7.00 12.98 -13.90
C ALA A 119 -8.27 13.22 -14.74
N ASN A 120 -9.43 13.44 -14.10
CA ASN A 120 -10.71 13.66 -14.77
C ASN A 120 -11.09 15.15 -14.90
N PHE A 121 -10.20 16.07 -14.51
CA PHE A 121 -10.33 17.53 -14.67
C PHE A 121 -9.36 18.05 -15.72
#